data_AF-A0A354Q7J7-F1
#
_entry.id   AF-A0A354Q7J7-F1
#
_cell.length_a   1.000
_cell.length_b   1.000
_cell.length_c   1.000
_cell.angle_alpha   90.00
_cell.angle_beta   90.00
_cell.angle_gamma   90.00
#
_symmetry.space_group_name_H-M   'P 1'
#
loop_
_entity.id
_entity.type
_entity.pdbx_description
1 polymer ?
#
loop_
_entity_poly.entity_id
_entity_poly.type
_entity_poly.pdbx_seq_one_letter_code
_entity_poly.pdbx_strand_id
1 'polypeptide(L)' 'DVRSYHFGSGYAGWGAGQLDREIQEESWWLGPLDELLLLDLDYELRWERTMDNLGFDPLTTTFSQTGMV' A
#
# COMPACT_ATOMS: atom_id res chain seq x y z
N ASP A 1 16.91 -22.47 9.49
CA ASP A 1 15.76 -21.89 8.78
C ASP A 1 14.57 -21.71 9.70
N VAL A 2 14.40 -20.51 10.23
CA VAL A 2 13.13 -20.08 10.84
C VAL A 2 12.32 -19.44 9.71
N ARG A 3 11.11 -19.94 9.46
CA ARG A 3 10.16 -19.31 8.53
C ARG A 3 9.28 -18.33 9.31
N SER A 4 9.12 -17.13 8.79
CA SER A 4 8.22 -16.11 9.34
C SER A 4 6.82 -16.25 8.75
N TYR A 5 5.79 -16.01 9.56
CA TYR A 5 4.39 -16.08 9.15
C TYR A 5 3.62 -14.90 9.74
N HIS A 6 2.71 -14.33 8.94
CA HIS A 6 1.74 -13.33 9.40
C HIS A 6 0.40 -14.01 9.66
N PHE A 7 -0.18 -13.79 10.84
CA PHE A 7 -1.52 -14.26 11.18
C PHE A 7 -2.48 -13.07 11.24
N GLY A 8 -3.56 -13.14 10.46
CA GLY A 8 -4.63 -12.15 10.44
C GLY A 8 -5.97 -12.79 10.77
N SER A 9 -6.81 -12.07 11.52
CA SER A 9 -8.20 -12.45 11.78
C SER A 9 -9.13 -11.33 11.31
N GLY A 10 -10.04 -11.66 10.40
CA GLY A 10 -10.86 -10.68 9.69
C GLY A 10 -10.29 -10.35 8.31
N TYR A 11 -11.01 -9.53 7.55
CA TYR A 11 -10.61 -9.11 6.21
C TYR A 11 -11.14 -7.72 5.90
N ALA A 12 -10.43 -6.99 5.03
CA ALA A 12 -10.95 -5.79 4.40
C ALA A 12 -11.81 -6.21 3.21
N GLY A 13 -13.03 -5.67 3.11
CA GLY A 13 -13.98 -6.00 2.06
C GLY A 13 -14.58 -4.73 1.47
N TRP A 14 -14.90 -4.79 0.18
CA TRP A 14 -15.51 -3.70 -0.57
C TRP A 14 -16.83 -4.16 -1.17
N GLY A 15 -17.83 -3.27 -1.16
CA GLY A 15 -19.06 -3.45 -1.92
C GLY A 15 -18.83 -3.35 -3.43
N ALA A 16 -19.84 -3.71 -4.21
CA ALA A 16 -19.76 -3.66 -5.67
C ALA A 16 -19.41 -2.25 -6.17
N GLY A 17 -18.29 -2.12 -6.90
CA GLY A 17 -17.79 -0.85 -7.44
C GLY A 17 -17.33 0.17 -6.40
N GLN A 18 -17.19 -0.22 -5.12
CA GLN A 18 -16.71 0.68 -4.07
C GLN A 18 -15.21 0.96 -4.23
N LEU A 19 -14.39 -0.10 -4.38
CA LEU A 19 -12.93 0.05 -4.50
C LEU A 19 -12.55 0.90 -5.72
N ASP A 20 -13.14 0.65 -6.88
CA ASP A 20 -12.87 1.42 -8.11
C ASP A 20 -13.18 2.91 -7.93
N ARG A 21 -14.28 3.23 -7.24
CA ARG A 21 -14.67 4.61 -6.94
C ARG A 21 -13.71 5.27 -5.97
N GLU A 22 -13.33 4.58 -4.90
CA GLU A 22 -12.39 5.10 -3.91
C GLU A 22 -10.99 5.33 -4.51
N ILE A 23 -10.57 4.52 -5.49
CA ILE A 23 -9.35 4.78 -6.27
C ILE A 23 -9.50 6.04 -7.13
N GLN A 24 -10.64 6.20 -7.82
CA GLN A 24 -10.92 7.41 -8.63
C GLN A 24 -11.01 8.69 -7.79
N GLU A 25 -11.47 8.58 -6.55
CA GLU A 25 -11.55 9.67 -5.57
C GLU A 25 -10.23 9.89 -4.81
N GLU A 26 -9.14 9.23 -5.23
CA GLU A 26 -7.81 9.30 -4.60
C GLU A 26 -7.81 8.93 -3.11
N SER A 27 -8.81 8.16 -2.66
CA SER A 27 -8.91 7.64 -1.29
C SER A 27 -8.09 6.36 -1.10
N TRP A 28 -7.82 5.62 -2.18
CA TRP A 28 -6.83 4.55 -2.23
C TRP A 28 -5.84 4.80 -3.37
N TRP A 29 -4.57 4.50 -3.10
CA TRP A 29 -3.53 4.48 -4.11
C TRP A 29 -3.11 3.04 -4.42
N LEU A 30 -2.84 2.78 -5.69
CA LEU A 30 -2.33 1.50 -6.16
C LEU A 30 -0.80 1.56 -6.24
N GLY A 31 -0.15 0.53 -5.70
CA GLY A 31 1.29 0.35 -5.78
C GLY A 31 1.65 -1.05 -6.29
N PRO A 32 2.89 -1.24 -6.77
CA PRO A 32 3.38 -2.57 -7.12
C PRO A 32 3.37 -3.47 -5.89
N LEU A 33 3.05 -4.75 -6.10
CA LEU A 33 3.18 -5.77 -5.06
C LEU A 33 4.67 -6.02 -4.78
N ASP A 34 5.07 -5.89 -3.51
CA ASP A 34 6.42 -6.16 -3.04
C ASP A 34 6.34 -7.15 -1.87
N GLU A 35 6.83 -8.37 -2.10
CA GLU A 35 6.79 -9.46 -1.10
C GLU A 35 7.66 -9.15 0.13
N LEU A 36 8.76 -8.40 -0.03
CA LEU A 36 9.62 -8.01 1.08
C LEU A 36 8.88 -7.03 2.00
N LEU A 37 8.16 -6.06 1.42
CA LEU A 37 7.28 -5.14 2.14
C LEU A 37 6.18 -5.89 2.92
N LEU A 38 5.60 -6.93 2.32
CA LEU A 38 4.48 -7.67 2.91
C LEU A 38 4.90 -8.68 3.98
N LEU A 39 6.00 -9.39 3.78
CA LEU A 39 6.36 -10.56 4.58
C LEU A 39 7.54 -10.31 5.52
N ASP A 40 8.55 -9.56 5.07
CA ASP A 40 9.84 -9.51 5.75
C ASP A 40 10.10 -8.19 6.46
N LEU A 41 9.45 -7.10 6.05
CA LEU A 41 9.63 -5.79 6.65
C LEU A 41 8.83 -5.61 7.95
N ASP A 42 9.46 -5.04 8.97
CA ASP A 42 8.84 -4.62 10.23
C ASP A 42 7.67 -3.66 9.96
N TYR A 43 6.57 -3.82 10.71
CA TYR A 43 5.32 -3.11 10.44
C TYR A 43 5.47 -1.59 10.45
N GLU A 44 6.31 -1.07 11.34
CA GLU A 44 6.59 0.35 11.53
C GLU A 44 7.23 0.99 10.28
N LEU A 45 7.96 0.20 9.49
CA LEU A 45 8.68 0.67 8.30
C LEU A 45 7.85 0.53 7.01
N ARG A 46 6.76 -0.24 7.03
CA ARG A 46 5.97 -0.53 5.82
C ARG A 46 5.37 0.72 5.21
N TRP A 47 4.82 1.61 6.04
CA TRP A 47 4.18 2.83 5.55
C TRP A 47 5.15 3.74 4.82
N GLU A 48 6.28 4.07 5.47
CA GLU A 48 7.33 4.91 4.89
C GLU A 48 7.84 4.31 3.58
N ARG A 49 8.18 3.02 3.59
CA ARG A 49 8.70 2.33 2.41
C ARG A 49 7.68 2.23 1.28
N THR A 50 6.41 2.02 1.57
CA THR A 50 5.34 2.03 0.57
C THR A 50 5.17 3.41 -0.04
N MET A 51 5.19 4.48 0.76
CA MET A 51 5.06 5.85 0.26
C MET A 51 6.25 6.26 -0.61
N ASP A 52 7.47 5.90 -0.21
CA ASP A 52 8.67 6.08 -1.02
C ASP A 52 8.55 5.35 -2.37
N ASN A 53 8.07 4.11 -2.37
CA ASN A 53 7.87 3.31 -3.59
C ASN A 53 6.81 3.91 -4.52
N LEU A 54 5.80 4.61 -3.97
CA LEU A 54 4.82 5.37 -4.73
C LEU A 54 5.36 6.72 -5.23
N GLY A 55 6.58 7.09 -4.84
CA GLY A 55 7.20 8.35 -5.20
C GLY A 55 6.56 9.55 -4.51
N PHE A 56 6.04 9.36 -3.30
CA PHE A 56 5.55 10.43 -2.43
C PHE A 56 6.72 11.28 -1.92
N ASP A 57 6.60 12.60 -2.05
CA ASP A 57 7.53 13.55 -1.44
C ASP A 57 6.90 14.18 -0.19
N PRO A 58 7.42 13.89 1.01
CA PRO A 58 6.85 14.40 2.26
C PRO A 58 7.06 15.92 2.45
N LEU A 59 8.00 16.55 1.77
CA LEU A 59 8.18 18.02 1.86
C LEU A 59 7.13 18.76 1.05
N THR A 60 6.80 18.26 -0.14
CA THR A 60 5.83 18.90 -1.03
C THR A 60 4.42 18.33 -0.86
N THR A 61 4.28 17.19 -0.18
CA THR A 61 3.02 16.44 -0.03
C THR A 61 2.43 16.09 -1.41
N THR A 62 3.30 15.74 -2.37
CA THR A 62 2.89 15.38 -3.74
C THR A 62 3.45 14.03 -4.16
N PHE A 63 2.82 13.41 -5.15
CA PHE A 63 3.33 12.20 -5.80
C PHE A 63 4.04 12.57 -7.09
N SER A 64 5.21 11.97 -7.33
CA SER A 64 5.95 12.12 -8.59
C SER A 64 5.33 11.29 -9.74
N GLN A 65 4.47 10.32 -9.43
CA GLN A 65 3.62 9.58 -10.37
C GLN A 65 2.17 9.58 -9.88
N THR A 66 1.24 10.09 -10.71
CA THR A 66 -0.20 9.89 -10.49
C THR A 66 -0.48 8.39 -10.57
N GLY A 67 -1.18 7.83 -9.59
CA GLY A 67 -1.43 6.39 -9.42
C GLY A 67 -2.30 5.74 -10.50
N MET A 68 -1.91 5.86 -11.75
CA MET A 68 -2.41 5.10 -12.88
C MET A 68 -1.33 4.11 -13.34
N VAL A 69 -1.63 2.83 -13.15
CA VAL A 69 -1.29 1.80 -14.14
C VAL A 69 -2.51 1.56 -15.01
#